data_AF-A0A811NEC6-F1
#
_entry.id   AF-A0A811NEC6-F1
#
_cell.length_a   1.000
_cell.length_b   1.000
_cell.length_c   1.000
_cell.angle_alpha   90.00
_cell.angle_beta   90.00
_cell.angle_gamma   90.00
#
_symmetry.space_group_name_H-M   'P 1'
#
loop_
_entity.id
_entity.type
_entity.pdbx_description
1 polymer ?
#
loop_
_entity_poly.entity_id
_entity_poly.type
_entity_poly.pdbx_seq_one_letter_code
_entity_poly.pdbx_strand_id
1 'polypeptide(L)'
;MAPSTVSFLAMVVVAMAVLQTSSANPLPAPPAHSPASCSETLFRLFDCLDFLQIGASIAGPPANCCTSLREVLSSPAAICLCHAIGRDLNAFAGVNIDPIRLAILPVVCLAIVPPQLPVMCYGNFLISRCW
;
A
#
# COMPACT_ATOMS: atom_id res chain seq x y z
N MET A 1 -26.06 4.75 -60.16
CA MET A 1 -25.40 5.99 -59.71
C MET A 1 -25.89 6.34 -58.31
N ALA A 2 -25.18 5.92 -57.28
CA ALA A 2 -25.43 6.34 -55.89
C ALA A 2 -24.10 6.40 -55.12
N PRO A 3 -23.24 7.40 -55.43
CA PRO A 3 -21.95 7.60 -54.75
C PRO A 3 -22.08 8.24 -53.35
N SER A 4 -23.30 8.57 -52.91
CA SER A 4 -23.52 9.47 -51.78
C SER A 4 -23.24 8.86 -50.40
N THR A 5 -23.44 7.55 -50.20
CA THR A 5 -23.38 6.94 -48.86
C THR A 5 -21.97 6.84 -48.28
N VAL A 6 -20.95 6.66 -49.12
CA VAL A 6 -19.54 6.54 -48.67
C VAL A 6 -18.99 7.90 -48.23
N SER A 7 -19.49 8.99 -48.84
CA SER A 7 -19.04 10.35 -48.55
C SER A 7 -19.52 10.84 -47.16
N PHE A 8 -20.74 10.46 -46.75
CA PHE A 8 -21.27 10.84 -45.44
C PHE A 8 -20.49 10.19 -44.28
N LEU A 9 -20.08 8.93 -44.42
CA LEU A 9 -19.30 8.23 -43.38
C LEU A 9 -17.91 8.85 -43.18
N ALA A 10 -17.27 9.32 -44.26
CA ALA A 10 -15.96 9.97 -44.18
C ALA A 10 -16.00 11.31 -43.43
N MET A 11 -17.05 12.12 -43.61
CA MET A 11 -17.19 13.39 -42.88
C MET A 11 -17.41 13.21 -41.38
N VAL A 12 -18.15 12.17 -40.97
CA VAL A 12 -18.40 11.91 -39.53
C VAL A 12 -17.11 11.53 -38.81
N VAL A 13 -16.22 10.73 -39.44
CA VAL A 13 -14.95 10.32 -38.82
C VAL A 13 -13.99 11.51 -38.62
N VAL A 14 -13.98 12.47 -39.55
CA VAL A 14 -13.14 13.67 -39.43
C VAL A 14 -13.66 14.61 -38.33
N ALA A 15 -14.98 14.73 -38.15
CA ALA A 15 -15.57 15.59 -37.12
C ALA A 15 -15.26 15.11 -35.68
N MET A 16 -15.14 13.80 -35.45
CA MET A 16 -14.84 13.24 -34.12
C MET A 16 -13.37 13.44 -33.70
N ALA A 17 -12.46 13.73 -34.64
CA ALA A 17 -11.05 13.96 -34.36
C ALA A 17 -10.74 15.39 -33.87
N VAL A 18 -11.65 16.35 -34.06
CA VAL A 18 -11.39 17.77 -33.73
C VAL A 18 -11.72 18.12 -32.27
N LEU A 19 -12.47 17.27 -31.55
CA LEU A 19 -12.89 17.54 -30.17
C LEU A 19 -11.85 17.14 -29.10
N GLN A 20 -10.67 16.66 -29.48
CA GLN A 20 -9.66 16.16 -28.52
C GLN A 20 -8.54 17.15 -28.18
N THR A 21 -8.56 18.38 -28.68
CA THR A 21 -7.55 19.40 -28.34
C THR A 21 -8.02 20.29 -27.20
N SER A 22 -8.34 19.70 -26.05
CA SER A 22 -8.41 20.48 -24.81
C SER A 22 -6.97 20.75 -24.36
N SER A 23 -6.49 21.95 -24.65
CA SER A 23 -5.25 22.52 -24.13
C SER A 23 -5.32 22.55 -22.59
N ALA A 24 -4.80 21.50 -21.95
CA ALA A 24 -4.56 21.53 -20.53
C ALA A 24 -3.32 22.41 -20.29
N ASN A 25 -3.56 23.63 -19.85
CA ASN A 25 -2.57 24.42 -19.12
C ASN A 25 -2.00 23.49 -18.01
N PRO A 26 -0.68 23.26 -17.89
CA PRO A 26 -0.15 22.50 -16.76
C PRO A 26 -0.31 23.37 -15.52
N LEU A 27 -1.45 23.25 -14.86
CA LEU A 27 -1.56 23.60 -13.45
C LEU A 27 -0.52 22.73 -12.72
N PRO A 28 0.32 23.30 -11.83
CA PRO A 28 1.26 22.51 -11.05
C PRO A 28 0.49 21.39 -10.37
N ALA A 29 0.74 20.15 -10.81
CA ALA A 29 0.21 18.99 -10.14
C ALA A 29 0.67 19.07 -8.68
N PRO A 30 -0.21 18.84 -7.70
CA PRO A 30 0.25 18.57 -6.34
C PRO A 30 1.29 17.44 -6.45
N PRO A 31 2.39 17.49 -5.68
CA PRO A 31 3.37 16.42 -5.73
C PRO A 31 2.63 15.09 -5.57
N ALA A 32 2.71 14.27 -6.61
CA ALA A 32 2.23 12.91 -6.56
C ALA A 32 3.08 12.23 -5.49
N HIS A 33 2.57 12.15 -4.27
CA HIS A 33 3.07 11.19 -3.31
C HIS A 33 2.81 9.83 -3.95
N SER A 34 3.83 9.29 -4.62
CA SER A 34 3.81 7.91 -5.06
C SER A 34 3.37 7.07 -3.86
N PRO A 35 2.33 6.22 -3.99
CA PRO A 35 1.98 5.35 -2.89
C PRO A 35 3.23 4.58 -2.52
N ALA A 36 3.65 4.70 -1.25
CA ALA A 36 4.81 3.96 -0.77
C ALA A 36 4.62 2.50 -1.15
N SER A 37 5.60 1.93 -1.83
CA SER A 37 5.56 0.52 -2.19
C SER A 37 5.42 -0.32 -0.91
N CYS A 38 4.77 -1.48 -0.98
CA CYS A 38 4.62 -2.31 0.23
C CYS A 38 5.97 -2.70 0.84
N SER A 39 7.02 -2.81 0.03
CA SER A 39 8.39 -2.99 0.52
C SER A 39 8.87 -1.79 1.35
N GLU A 40 8.67 -0.56 0.89
CA GLU A 40 9.05 0.65 1.62
C GLU A 40 8.24 0.79 2.92
N THR A 41 6.93 0.50 2.87
CA THR A 41 6.06 0.53 4.05
C THR A 41 6.51 -0.46 5.10
N LEU A 42 6.83 -1.69 4.69
CA LEU A 42 7.34 -2.71 5.60
C LEU A 42 8.75 -2.37 6.11
N PHE A 43 9.58 -1.70 5.32
CA PHE A 43 10.91 -1.25 5.74
C PHE A 43 10.83 -0.23 6.88
N ARG A 44 9.80 0.63 6.91
CA ARG A 44 9.58 1.56 8.05
C ARG A 44 9.30 0.85 9.38
N LEU A 45 8.97 -0.45 9.35
CA LEU A 45 8.73 -1.27 10.52
C LEU A 45 9.99 -2.03 10.97
N PHE A 46 11.13 -1.87 10.28
CA PHE A 46 12.38 -2.53 10.66
C PHE A 46 12.90 -2.07 12.01
N ASP A 47 12.63 -0.84 12.42
CA ASP A 47 12.95 -0.37 13.78
C ASP A 47 12.24 -1.18 14.87
N CYS A 48 11.18 -1.93 14.54
CA CYS A 48 10.50 -2.81 15.49
C CYS A 48 11.21 -4.16 15.68
N LEU A 49 12.15 -4.52 14.81
CA LEU A 49 12.79 -5.84 14.80
C LEU A 49 13.51 -6.17 16.10
N ASP A 50 14.20 -5.20 16.69
CA ASP A 50 14.91 -5.38 17.98
C ASP A 50 13.97 -5.81 19.11
N PHE A 51 12.70 -5.40 19.08
CA PHE A 51 11.70 -5.86 20.04
C PHE A 51 11.06 -7.18 19.63
N LEU A 52 10.96 -7.44 18.33
CA LEU A 52 10.28 -8.60 17.77
C LEU A 52 11.14 -9.87 17.76
N GLN A 53 12.45 -9.77 17.89
CA GLN A 53 13.34 -10.93 17.85
C GLN A 53 13.20 -11.85 19.06
N ILE A 54 13.40 -13.15 18.84
CA ILE A 54 13.53 -14.13 19.93
C ILE A 54 14.73 -13.77 20.80
N GLY A 55 14.52 -13.67 22.11
CA GLY A 55 15.58 -13.31 23.06
C GLY A 55 15.82 -11.80 23.19
N ALA A 56 15.04 -10.96 22.51
CA ALA A 56 15.00 -9.53 22.76
C ALA A 56 14.75 -9.24 24.25
N SER A 57 15.37 -8.19 24.78
CA SER A 57 15.14 -7.77 26.16
C SER A 57 13.69 -7.29 26.35
N ILE A 58 13.20 -7.23 27.60
CA ILE A 58 11.86 -6.69 27.93
C ILE A 58 11.84 -5.16 27.88
N ALA A 59 12.97 -4.49 27.61
CA ALA A 59 12.94 -3.09 27.22
C ALA A 59 12.04 -3.01 25.97
N GLY A 60 10.96 -2.24 26.05
CA GLY A 60 9.93 -2.18 25.02
C GLY A 60 10.46 -1.76 23.64
N PRO A 61 9.59 -1.70 22.62
CA PRO A 61 9.98 -1.25 21.30
C PRO A 61 10.55 0.18 21.36
N PRO A 62 11.52 0.50 20.49
CA PRO A 62 12.05 1.85 20.43
C PRO A 62 10.94 2.83 20.01
N ALA A 63 11.02 4.08 20.48
CA ALA A 63 9.92 5.04 20.30
C ALA A 63 9.58 5.31 18.81
N ASN A 64 10.60 5.26 17.95
CA ASN A 64 10.43 5.37 16.50
C ASN A 64 9.61 4.21 15.92
N CYS A 65 9.81 2.97 16.38
CA CYS A 65 9.00 1.81 15.96
C CYS A 65 7.51 2.06 16.18
N CYS A 66 7.12 2.52 17.37
CA CYS A 66 5.70 2.77 17.66
C CYS A 66 5.11 3.93 16.85
N THR A 67 5.94 4.94 16.55
CA THR A 67 5.53 6.08 15.71
C THR A 67 5.29 5.61 14.28
N SER A 68 6.25 4.91 13.68
CA SER A 68 6.13 4.32 12.33
C SER A 68 4.94 3.37 12.23
N LEU A 69 4.74 2.50 13.21
CA LEU A 69 3.61 1.57 13.23
C LEU A 69 2.27 2.30 13.23
N ARG A 70 2.13 3.35 14.05
CA ARG A 70 0.90 4.15 14.11
C ARG A 70 0.63 4.88 12.80
N GLU A 71 1.67 5.47 12.20
CA GLU A 71 1.54 6.15 10.91
C GLU A 71 1.08 5.18 9.82
N VAL A 72 1.71 4.00 9.73
CA VAL A 72 1.35 3.01 8.72
C VAL A 72 -0.09 2.52 8.93
N LEU A 73 -0.49 2.21 10.17
CA LEU A 73 -1.85 1.77 10.49
C LEU A 73 -2.92 2.85 10.22
N SER A 74 -2.52 4.12 10.28
CA SER A 74 -3.39 5.27 9.96
C SER A 74 -3.43 5.57 8.45
N SER A 75 -2.57 4.93 7.66
CA SER A 75 -2.44 5.16 6.22
C SER A 75 -3.11 4.03 5.41
N PRO A 76 -3.44 4.27 4.12
CA PRO A 76 -3.89 3.20 3.23
C PRO A 76 -2.84 2.10 3.01
N ALA A 77 -1.57 2.36 3.34
CA ALA A 77 -0.49 1.38 3.26
C ALA A 77 -0.57 0.33 4.39
N ALA A 78 -1.51 0.46 5.35
CA ALA A 78 -1.76 -0.56 6.37
C ALA A 78 -2.01 -1.95 5.75
N ILE A 79 -2.60 -2.02 4.55
CA ILE A 79 -2.81 -3.29 3.81
C ILE A 79 -1.51 -4.06 3.57
N CYS A 80 -0.37 -3.36 3.46
CA CYS A 80 0.93 -4.00 3.26
C CYS A 80 1.36 -4.83 4.48
N LEU A 81 0.84 -4.54 5.69
CA LEU A 81 1.04 -5.41 6.86
C LEU A 81 0.40 -6.79 6.68
N CYS A 82 -0.54 -6.99 5.75
CA CYS A 82 -1.04 -8.33 5.48
C CYS A 82 0.05 -9.26 4.95
N HIS A 83 1.09 -8.75 4.29
CA HIS A 83 2.27 -9.55 3.93
C HIS A 83 3.06 -9.96 5.15
N ALA A 84 3.14 -9.10 6.15
CA ALA A 84 3.73 -9.44 7.43
C ALA A 84 2.90 -10.53 8.14
N ILE A 85 1.58 -10.42 8.16
CA ILE A 85 0.75 -11.39 8.90
C ILE A 85 0.64 -12.74 8.15
N GLY A 86 0.63 -12.72 6.81
CA GLY A 86 0.36 -13.89 5.97
C GLY A 86 1.57 -14.57 5.31
N ARG A 87 2.78 -13.99 5.39
CA ARG A 87 4.03 -14.59 4.87
C ARG A 87 5.02 -14.79 6.00
N ASP A 88 6.08 -15.55 5.76
CA ASP A 88 7.24 -15.64 6.66
C ASP A 88 7.88 -14.26 6.87
N LEU A 89 7.40 -13.52 7.87
CA LEU A 89 8.03 -12.31 8.37
C LEU A 89 9.50 -12.51 8.66
N ASN A 90 9.84 -13.70 9.15
CA ASN A 90 11.21 -14.15 9.36
C ASN A 90 12.04 -14.04 8.07
N ALA A 91 11.49 -14.43 6.91
CA ALA A 91 12.18 -14.33 5.63
C ALA A 91 12.29 -12.89 5.13
N PHE A 92 11.30 -12.04 5.39
CA PHE A 92 11.37 -10.62 5.03
C PHE A 92 12.35 -9.83 5.91
N ALA A 93 12.34 -10.12 7.21
CA ALA A 93 13.17 -9.45 8.20
C ALA A 93 14.59 -10.03 8.29
N GLY A 94 14.81 -11.24 7.79
CA GLY A 94 16.08 -11.97 7.92
C GLY A 94 16.41 -12.41 9.35
N VAL A 95 15.45 -12.34 10.29
CA VAL A 95 15.63 -12.64 11.71
C VAL A 95 14.42 -13.37 12.29
N ASN A 96 14.68 -14.25 13.26
CA ASN A 96 13.61 -15.02 13.91
C ASN A 96 12.74 -14.11 14.79
N ILE A 97 11.51 -13.87 14.32
CA ILE A 97 10.48 -13.10 15.01
C ILE A 97 9.76 -13.98 16.03
N ASP A 98 9.63 -13.48 17.25
CA ASP A 98 8.79 -14.05 18.30
C ASP A 98 7.31 -13.65 18.05
N PRO A 99 6.42 -14.64 17.82
CA PRO A 99 5.03 -14.37 17.46
C PRO A 99 4.22 -13.74 18.60
N ILE A 100 4.61 -13.95 19.86
CA ILE A 100 3.94 -13.34 21.02
C ILE A 100 4.28 -11.86 21.06
N ARG A 101 5.55 -11.50 20.89
CA ARG A 101 6.02 -10.09 20.81
C ARG A 101 5.36 -9.36 19.64
N LEU A 102 5.21 -10.02 18.50
CA LEU A 102 4.49 -9.48 17.36
C LEU A 102 3.01 -9.23 17.67
N ALA A 103 2.34 -10.17 18.34
CA ALA A 103 0.93 -10.04 18.71
C ALA A 103 0.67 -8.92 19.73
N ILE A 104 1.59 -8.68 20.66
CA ILE A 104 1.46 -7.61 21.67
C ILE A 104 1.97 -6.25 21.19
N LEU A 105 2.76 -6.18 20.12
CA LEU A 105 3.35 -4.93 19.62
C LEU A 105 2.30 -3.80 19.42
N PRO A 106 1.11 -4.05 18.82
CA PRO A 106 0.10 -3.00 18.70
C PRO A 106 -0.39 -2.52 20.07
N VAL A 107 -0.51 -3.41 21.06
CA VAL A 107 -0.94 -3.07 22.41
C VAL A 107 0.12 -2.25 23.13
N VAL A 108 1.39 -2.68 23.08
CA VAL A 108 2.52 -1.97 23.70
C VAL A 108 2.70 -0.58 23.11
N CYS A 109 2.54 -0.44 21.80
CA CYS A 109 2.60 0.85 21.13
C CYS A 109 1.33 1.69 21.29
N LEU A 110 0.25 1.18 21.89
CA LEU A 110 -1.10 1.80 21.93
C LEU A 110 -1.69 2.05 20.54
N ALA A 111 -1.30 1.24 19.55
CA ALA A 111 -1.70 1.37 18.17
C ALA A 111 -3.05 0.71 17.92
N ILE A 112 -3.95 1.48 17.33
CA ILE A 112 -5.28 0.99 16.96
C ILE A 112 -5.13 0.26 15.62
N VAL A 113 -5.30 -1.06 15.65
CA VAL A 113 -5.40 -1.85 14.43
C VAL A 113 -6.83 -1.72 13.91
N PRO A 114 -7.03 -1.22 12.68
CA PRO A 114 -8.37 -1.10 12.13
C PRO A 114 -9.02 -2.48 12.00
N PRO A 115 -10.27 -2.69 12.42
CA PRO A 115 -10.94 -4.00 12.34
C PRO A 115 -11.12 -4.48 10.90
N GLN A 116 -11.13 -3.58 9.93
CA GLN A 116 -11.16 -3.90 8.51
C GLN A 116 -9.85 -4.53 8.01
N LEU A 117 -8.71 -4.26 8.65
CA LEU A 117 -7.41 -4.75 8.21
C LEU A 117 -7.33 -6.29 8.21
N PRO A 118 -7.60 -7.01 9.32
CA PRO A 118 -7.58 -8.47 9.32
C PRO A 118 -8.59 -9.05 8.32
N VAL A 119 -9.79 -8.47 8.21
CA VAL A 119 -10.80 -8.90 7.23
C VAL A 119 -10.27 -8.79 5.80
N MET A 120 -9.56 -7.70 5.47
CA MET A 120 -8.91 -7.54 4.17
C MET A 120 -7.73 -8.50 3.97
N CYS A 121 -6.95 -8.81 5.01
CA CYS A 121 -5.83 -9.75 4.93
C CYS A 121 -6.30 -11.19 4.66
N TYR A 122 -7.42 -11.63 5.25
CA TYR A 122 -7.97 -12.97 5.04
C TYR A 122 -8.77 -13.11 3.74
N GLY A 123 -9.10 -12.00 3.07
CA GLY A 123 -9.74 -11.99 1.76
C GLY A 123 -8.77 -12.41 0.66
N ASN A 124 -8.91 -13.65 0.18
CA ASN A 124 -8.09 -14.29 -0.89
C ASN A 124 -7.87 -13.46 -2.18
N PHE A 125 -8.60 -12.35 -2.40
CA PHE A 125 -8.59 -11.56 -3.64
C PHE A 125 -7.51 -10.47 -3.70
N LEU A 126 -6.92 -10.03 -2.58
CA LEU A 126 -6.02 -8.86 -2.53
C LEU A 126 -4.53 -9.20 -2.41
N ILE A 127 -4.17 -10.43 -1.99
CA ILE A 127 -2.77 -10.87 -1.87
C ILE A 127 -2.05 -10.85 -3.23
N SER A 128 -2.77 -11.08 -4.34
CA SER A 128 -2.23 -10.98 -5.70
C SER A 128 -2.04 -9.55 -6.23
N ARG A 129 -2.54 -8.52 -5.52
CA ARG A 129 -2.51 -7.10 -5.94
C ARG A 129 -1.44 -6.27 -5.25
N CYS A 130 -0.67 -6.89 -4.37
CA CYS A 130 0.47 -6.27 -3.72
C CYS A 130 1.82 -6.75 -4.31
N TRP A 131 1.78 -7.38 -5.49
CA TRP A 131 2.93 -7.64 -6.34
C TRP A 131 2.86 -6.76 -7.60
#